data_AF-A0A966QC88-F1
#
_entry.id   AF-A0A966QC88-F1
#
_cell.length_a   1.000
_cell.length_b   1.000
_cell.length_c   1.000
_cell.angle_alpha   90.00
_cell.angle_beta   90.00
_cell.angle_gamma   90.00
#
_symmetry.space_group_name_H-M   'P 1'
#
loop_
_entity.id
_entity.type
_entity.pdbx_description
1 polymer ?
#
loop_
_entity_poly.entity_id
_entity_poly.type
_entity_poly.pdbx_seq_one_letter_code
_entity_poly.pdbx_strand_id
1 'polypeptide(L)'
;MGHYVANLRDIEFCLFDLLGRESILGKSIYADLDRPTVMGMLEEVKRLCENDLAASFIEGDRKGTDFNKATGDVKLPESFKKSYKAYVDGGWGLIDSPAELGGTLIPPSVRWAIAEMVLGSNPAVHIYASGFAFAQVAYVLGTDQQKKLAQHMVEKQWGATMMLTEPDAGSDVGAGRSKAVQQSDGTWHITGTKRFITSGDADIYDNIIHFVLARPEGHGPGTKGLSLFLIPKFMFDFETGKLGKRNGVYVTNVEHKMGLNVSATCEMNLGEKEPCVGYLLGEVHNGIFQMFKIIEFARMMV
;
A
#
# COMPACT_ATOMS: atom_id res chain seq x y z
N MET A 1 2.86 -24.82 -16.89
CA MET A 1 3.77 -24.00 -16.07
C MET A 1 3.85 -22.62 -16.71
N GLY A 2 3.67 -21.57 -15.92
CA GLY A 2 3.78 -20.18 -16.36
C GLY A 2 5.24 -19.72 -16.53
N HIS A 3 5.48 -18.41 -16.55
CA HIS A 3 6.84 -17.85 -16.67
C HIS A 3 7.66 -17.96 -15.38
N TYR A 4 7.00 -18.05 -14.22
CA TYR A 4 7.65 -18.04 -12.91
C TYR A 4 7.88 -19.47 -12.39
N VAL A 5 9.05 -19.70 -11.79
CA VAL A 5 9.42 -20.94 -11.11
C VAL A 5 10.07 -20.55 -9.79
N ALA A 6 9.46 -20.95 -8.67
CA ALA A 6 9.97 -20.61 -7.34
C ALA A 6 11.12 -21.53 -6.94
N ASN A 7 12.19 -20.97 -6.38
CA ASN A 7 13.29 -21.75 -5.79
C ASN A 7 13.05 -22.02 -4.29
N LEU A 8 11.98 -22.75 -4.00
CA LEU A 8 11.58 -23.03 -2.61
C LEU A 8 12.68 -23.77 -1.81
N ARG A 9 13.51 -24.57 -2.49
CA ARG A 9 14.61 -25.27 -1.84
C ARG A 9 15.65 -24.31 -1.25
N ASP A 10 15.98 -23.24 -1.98
CA ASP A 10 16.94 -22.25 -1.50
C ASP A 10 16.35 -21.37 -0.39
N ILE A 11 15.07 -21.03 -0.49
CA ILE A 11 14.32 -20.35 0.59
C ILE A 11 14.36 -21.19 1.88
N GLU A 12 14.06 -22.49 1.79
CA GLU A 12 14.09 -23.39 2.94
C GLU A 12 15.49 -23.47 3.56
N PHE A 13 16.53 -23.66 2.73
CA PHE A 13 17.92 -23.68 3.17
C PHE A 13 18.29 -22.39 3.90
N CYS A 14 17.98 -21.23 3.30
CA CYS A 14 18.28 -19.93 3.90
C CYS A 14 17.57 -19.75 5.25
N LEU A 15 16.29 -20.08 5.34
CA LEU A 15 15.51 -19.91 6.57
C LEU A 15 16.02 -20.83 7.69
N PHE A 16 16.22 -22.11 7.41
CA PHE A 16 16.42 -23.10 8.47
C PHE A 16 17.88 -23.53 8.64
N ASP A 17 18.59 -23.79 7.56
CA ASP A 17 19.95 -24.31 7.63
C ASP A 17 20.98 -23.18 7.84
N LEU A 18 20.78 -22.03 7.20
CA LEU A 18 21.68 -20.87 7.32
C LEU A 18 21.30 -19.94 8.49
N LEU A 19 20.06 -19.47 8.53
CA LEU A 19 19.61 -18.47 9.50
C LEU A 19 19.06 -19.07 10.79
N GLY A 20 18.86 -20.39 10.86
CA GLY A 20 18.37 -21.07 12.07
C GLY A 20 17.00 -20.57 12.55
N ARG A 21 16.12 -20.10 11.66
CA ARG A 21 14.82 -19.49 12.04
C ARG A 21 13.91 -20.44 12.80
N GLU A 22 14.10 -21.75 12.68
CA GLU A 22 13.38 -22.75 13.47
C GLU A 22 13.53 -22.51 14.99
N SER A 23 14.63 -21.91 15.44
CA SER A 23 14.86 -21.66 16.87
C SER A 23 13.88 -20.67 17.51
N ILE A 24 13.20 -19.84 16.72
CA ILE A 24 12.23 -18.83 17.19
C ILE A 24 10.77 -19.25 16.93
N LEU A 25 10.54 -20.29 16.14
CA LEU A 25 9.22 -20.85 15.89
C LEU A 25 8.70 -21.58 17.14
N GLY A 26 7.40 -21.50 17.41
CA GLY A 26 6.74 -22.09 18.57
C GLY A 26 7.04 -21.35 19.87
N LYS A 27 7.53 -20.10 19.81
CA LYS A 27 7.98 -19.34 20.97
C LYS A 27 7.50 -17.89 20.94
N SER A 28 7.25 -17.34 22.14
CA SER A 28 6.90 -15.93 22.34
C SER A 28 5.77 -15.49 21.40
N ILE A 29 5.96 -14.40 20.66
CA ILE A 29 4.97 -13.86 19.71
C ILE A 29 4.74 -14.75 18.47
N TYR A 30 5.53 -15.81 18.28
CA TYR A 30 5.39 -16.79 17.17
C TYR A 30 4.98 -18.17 17.70
N ALA A 31 4.25 -18.23 18.81
CA ALA A 31 3.83 -19.48 19.46
C ALA A 31 3.02 -20.41 18.54
N ASP A 32 2.27 -19.83 17.60
CA ASP A 32 1.37 -20.57 16.71
C ASP A 32 2.04 -21.03 15.40
N LEU A 33 3.33 -20.75 15.22
CA LEU A 33 4.07 -21.12 14.01
C LEU A 33 5.12 -22.17 14.34
N ASP A 34 5.06 -23.33 13.67
CA ASP A 34 6.13 -24.31 13.64
C ASP A 34 6.71 -24.47 12.23
N ARG A 35 7.81 -25.22 12.10
CA ARG A 35 8.46 -25.43 10.79
C ARG A 35 7.52 -26.08 9.75
N PRO A 36 6.74 -27.13 10.07
CA PRO A 36 5.75 -27.68 9.15
C PRO A 36 4.73 -26.65 8.67
N THR A 37 4.21 -25.80 9.57
CA THR A 37 3.26 -24.74 9.21
C THR A 37 3.89 -23.74 8.26
N VAL A 38 5.09 -23.25 8.58
CA VAL A 38 5.82 -22.31 7.71
C VAL A 38 6.09 -22.92 6.33
N MET A 39 6.51 -24.19 6.26
CA MET A 39 6.72 -24.87 4.99
C MET A 39 5.42 -25.04 4.20
N GLY A 40 4.32 -25.40 4.84
CA GLY A 40 3.01 -25.47 4.19
C GLY A 40 2.56 -24.12 3.61
N MET A 41 2.79 -23.02 4.33
CA MET A 41 2.54 -21.66 3.81
C MET A 41 3.37 -21.38 2.56
N LEU A 42 4.68 -21.68 2.59
CA LEU A 42 5.57 -21.44 1.45
C LEU A 42 5.22 -22.31 0.23
N GLU A 43 4.83 -23.57 0.44
CA GLU A 43 4.37 -24.47 -0.62
C GLU A 43 3.08 -23.99 -1.28
N GLU A 44 2.11 -23.52 -0.49
CA GLU A 44 0.85 -23.00 -1.03
C GLU A 44 1.06 -21.68 -1.78
N VAL A 45 1.88 -20.76 -1.26
CA VAL A 45 2.24 -19.53 -1.98
C VAL A 45 2.97 -19.86 -3.27
N LYS A 46 3.89 -20.83 -3.26
CA LYS A 46 4.55 -21.30 -4.48
C LYS A 46 3.52 -21.75 -5.52
N ARG A 47 2.57 -22.59 -5.14
CA ARG A 47 1.49 -23.06 -6.02
C ARG A 47 0.71 -21.89 -6.60
N LEU A 48 0.32 -20.94 -5.76
CA LEU A 48 -0.42 -19.74 -6.16
C LEU A 48 0.40 -18.87 -7.14
N CYS A 49 1.70 -18.69 -6.87
CA CYS A 49 2.60 -17.86 -7.66
C CYS A 49 2.86 -18.43 -9.05
N GLU A 50 3.11 -19.73 -9.17
CA GLU A 50 3.42 -20.38 -10.45
C GLU A 50 2.18 -20.59 -11.35
N ASN A 51 0.99 -20.46 -10.78
CA ASN A 51 -0.28 -20.63 -11.48
C ASN A 51 -1.05 -19.30 -11.54
N ASP A 52 -1.82 -19.00 -10.50
CA ASP A 52 -2.84 -17.95 -10.49
C ASP A 52 -2.26 -16.53 -10.66
N LEU A 53 -1.11 -16.23 -10.07
CA LEU A 53 -0.52 -14.89 -10.09
C LEU A 53 0.29 -14.64 -11.37
N ALA A 54 1.13 -15.62 -11.76
CA ALA A 54 1.88 -15.57 -13.01
C ALA A 54 1.00 -15.56 -14.27
N ALA A 55 -0.25 -16.05 -14.18
CA ALA A 55 -1.17 -16.13 -15.31
C ALA A 55 -1.45 -14.79 -15.99
N SER A 56 -1.45 -13.68 -15.22
CA SER A 56 -1.73 -12.34 -15.75
C SER A 56 -0.49 -11.51 -16.06
N PHE A 57 0.72 -12.03 -15.83
CA PHE A 57 1.96 -11.25 -15.95
C PHE A 57 2.16 -10.64 -17.35
N ILE A 58 2.09 -11.47 -18.39
CA ILE A 58 2.27 -11.03 -19.79
C ILE A 58 1.12 -10.10 -20.20
N GLU A 59 -0.13 -10.47 -19.89
CA GLU A 59 -1.28 -9.67 -20.31
C GLU A 59 -1.30 -8.29 -19.62
N GLY A 60 -0.94 -8.24 -18.33
CA GLY A 60 -0.80 -6.99 -17.58
C GLY A 60 0.22 -6.04 -18.21
N ASP A 61 1.35 -6.57 -18.69
CA ASP A 61 2.34 -5.76 -19.41
C ASP A 61 1.81 -5.26 -20.77
N ARG A 62 1.19 -6.15 -21.56
CA ARG A 62 0.76 -5.85 -22.93
C ARG A 62 -0.43 -4.90 -22.99
N LYS A 63 -1.34 -4.98 -22.03
CA LYS A 63 -2.54 -4.12 -21.96
C LYS A 63 -2.29 -2.87 -21.11
N GLY A 64 -1.50 -2.96 -20.04
CA GLY A 64 -1.31 -1.87 -19.09
C GLY A 64 -2.62 -1.49 -18.39
N THR A 65 -2.78 -0.20 -18.09
CA THR A 65 -3.97 0.37 -17.44
C THR A 65 -4.77 1.25 -18.39
N ASP A 66 -6.09 1.22 -18.30
CA ASP A 66 -6.98 2.11 -19.05
C ASP A 66 -7.33 3.34 -18.20
N PHE A 67 -6.94 4.54 -18.66
CA PHE A 67 -7.15 5.79 -17.93
C PHE A 67 -8.22 6.65 -18.59
N ASN A 68 -9.31 6.90 -17.85
CA ASN A 68 -10.36 7.82 -18.28
C ASN A 68 -10.02 9.26 -17.84
N LYS A 69 -9.48 10.05 -18.76
CA LYS A 69 -9.13 11.46 -18.53
C LYS A 69 -10.29 12.34 -18.06
N ALA A 70 -11.53 12.01 -18.42
CA ALA A 70 -12.69 12.82 -18.04
C ALA A 70 -13.07 12.63 -16.57
N THR A 71 -12.97 11.40 -16.05
CA THR A 71 -13.36 11.07 -14.67
C THR A 71 -12.17 11.02 -13.71
N GLY A 72 -10.97 10.74 -14.22
CA GLY A 72 -9.79 10.45 -13.42
C GLY A 72 -9.72 8.99 -12.96
N ASP A 73 -10.57 8.10 -13.50
CA ASP A 73 -10.59 6.69 -13.08
C ASP A 73 -9.58 5.86 -13.88
N VAL A 74 -8.99 4.88 -13.22
CA VAL A 74 -8.07 3.89 -13.81
C VAL A 74 -8.65 2.49 -13.69
N LYS A 75 -8.70 1.77 -14.82
CA LYS A 75 -9.15 0.38 -14.88
C LYS A 75 -8.01 -0.57 -15.16
N LEU A 76 -8.01 -1.69 -14.45
CA LEU A 76 -7.03 -2.76 -14.62
C LEU A 76 -7.56 -3.85 -15.59
N PRO A 77 -6.67 -4.61 -16.25
CA PRO A 77 -7.09 -5.77 -17.05
C PRO A 77 -7.78 -6.83 -16.18
N GLU A 78 -8.87 -7.43 -16.69
CA GLU A 78 -9.63 -8.47 -15.98
C GLU A 78 -8.78 -9.66 -15.54
N SER A 79 -7.78 -10.05 -16.36
CA SER A 79 -6.81 -11.08 -16.01
C SER A 79 -6.02 -10.73 -14.75
N PHE A 80 -5.56 -9.48 -14.64
CA PHE A 80 -4.83 -9.01 -13.47
C PHE A 80 -5.74 -8.95 -12.23
N LYS A 81 -6.97 -8.47 -12.37
CA LYS A 81 -7.95 -8.46 -11.27
C LYS A 81 -8.19 -9.86 -10.71
N LYS A 82 -8.26 -10.87 -11.58
CA LYS A 82 -8.38 -12.28 -11.17
C LYS A 82 -7.17 -12.74 -10.35
N SER A 83 -5.95 -12.43 -10.78
CA SER A 83 -4.73 -12.74 -10.02
C SER A 83 -4.68 -12.02 -8.67
N TYR A 84 -5.01 -10.72 -8.64
CA TYR A 84 -5.10 -9.95 -7.40
C TYR A 84 -6.13 -10.56 -6.44
N LYS A 85 -7.31 -10.91 -6.95
CA LYS A 85 -8.36 -11.55 -6.16
C LYS A 85 -7.92 -12.90 -5.60
N ALA A 86 -7.21 -13.72 -6.36
CA ALA A 86 -6.69 -15.00 -5.87
C ALA A 86 -5.70 -14.82 -4.69
N TYR A 87 -4.88 -13.75 -4.73
CA TYR A 87 -3.99 -13.39 -3.63
C TYR A 87 -4.76 -12.93 -2.38
N VAL A 88 -5.71 -12.02 -2.55
CA VAL A 88 -6.46 -11.44 -1.43
C VAL A 88 -7.47 -12.42 -0.81
N ASP A 89 -8.21 -13.18 -1.62
CA ASP A 89 -9.15 -14.21 -1.15
C ASP A 89 -8.43 -15.36 -0.43
N GLY A 90 -7.16 -15.61 -0.78
CA GLY A 90 -6.29 -16.55 -0.07
C GLY A 90 -5.77 -16.02 1.28
N GLY A 91 -6.11 -14.79 1.67
CA GLY A 91 -5.70 -14.17 2.92
C GLY A 91 -4.25 -13.68 2.95
N TRP A 92 -3.52 -13.74 1.82
CA TRP A 92 -2.08 -13.49 1.79
C TRP A 92 -1.71 -12.02 2.06
N GLY A 93 -2.62 -11.08 1.80
CA GLY A 93 -2.43 -9.68 2.20
C GLY A 93 -2.40 -9.48 3.73
N LEU A 94 -3.08 -10.33 4.50
CA LEU A 94 -3.13 -10.23 5.98
C LEU A 94 -1.78 -10.51 6.64
N ILE A 95 -0.83 -11.12 5.93
CA ILE A 95 0.54 -11.32 6.41
C ILE A 95 1.24 -9.99 6.74
N ASP A 96 0.86 -8.90 6.06
CA ASP A 96 1.41 -7.57 6.30
C ASP A 96 0.57 -6.72 7.28
N SER A 97 -0.58 -7.21 7.74
CA SER A 97 -1.48 -6.49 8.66
C SER A 97 -1.06 -6.64 10.13
N PRO A 98 -1.45 -5.71 11.02
CA PRO A 98 -1.36 -5.91 12.46
C PRO A 98 -2.13 -7.16 12.90
N ALA A 99 -1.62 -7.85 13.92
CA ALA A 99 -2.29 -9.02 14.50
C ALA A 99 -3.68 -8.67 15.05
N GLU A 100 -3.81 -7.49 15.65
CA GLU A 100 -5.07 -6.96 16.17
C GLU A 100 -6.13 -6.72 15.09
N LEU A 101 -5.71 -6.63 13.82
CA LEU A 101 -6.59 -6.47 12.67
C LEU A 101 -6.77 -7.79 11.88
N GLY A 102 -6.44 -8.93 12.48
CA GLY A 102 -6.54 -10.25 11.84
C GLY A 102 -5.29 -10.66 11.05
N GLY A 103 -4.19 -9.94 11.20
CA GLY A 103 -2.90 -10.32 10.63
C GLY A 103 -2.27 -11.52 11.34
N THR A 104 -1.36 -12.21 10.65
CA THR A 104 -0.60 -13.32 11.23
C THR A 104 0.72 -12.82 11.81
N LEU A 105 0.97 -13.08 13.10
CA LEU A 105 2.27 -12.81 13.71
C LEU A 105 3.32 -13.75 13.12
N ILE A 106 4.12 -13.25 12.18
CA ILE A 106 5.09 -14.04 11.43
C ILE A 106 6.48 -13.39 11.48
N PRO A 107 7.57 -14.18 11.55
CA PRO A 107 8.91 -13.62 11.48
C PRO A 107 9.13 -12.87 10.15
N PRO A 108 9.76 -11.67 10.17
CA PRO A 108 10.02 -10.90 8.95
C PRO A 108 10.76 -11.68 7.86
N SER A 109 11.66 -12.60 8.24
CA SER A 109 12.36 -13.46 7.28
C SER A 109 11.41 -14.39 6.51
N VAL A 110 10.39 -14.94 7.16
CA VAL A 110 9.39 -15.79 6.51
C VAL A 110 8.42 -14.93 5.69
N ARG A 111 8.00 -13.78 6.24
CA ARG A 111 7.17 -12.80 5.53
C ARG A 111 7.78 -12.40 4.19
N TRP A 112 9.06 -12.04 4.18
CA TRP A 112 9.74 -11.63 2.95
C TRP A 112 10.05 -12.80 2.01
N ALA A 113 10.25 -14.01 2.52
CA ALA A 113 10.35 -15.20 1.66
C ALA A 113 9.04 -15.48 0.90
N ILE A 114 7.89 -15.26 1.54
CA ILE A 114 6.58 -15.29 0.87
C ILE A 114 6.48 -14.18 -0.18
N ALA A 115 6.82 -12.94 0.22
CA ALA A 115 6.77 -11.78 -0.67
C ALA A 115 7.66 -11.96 -1.92
N GLU A 116 8.84 -12.55 -1.79
CA GLU A 116 9.76 -12.84 -2.90
C GLU A 116 9.05 -13.61 -4.03
N MET A 117 8.25 -14.63 -3.69
CA MET A 117 7.55 -15.43 -4.69
C MET A 117 6.44 -14.66 -5.39
N VAL A 118 5.73 -13.81 -4.65
CA VAL A 118 4.70 -12.92 -5.21
C VAL A 118 5.34 -11.88 -6.12
N LEU A 119 6.46 -11.28 -5.69
CA LEU A 119 7.21 -10.30 -6.45
C LEU A 119 7.84 -10.89 -7.72
N GLY A 120 8.30 -12.13 -7.68
CA GLY A 120 8.84 -12.84 -8.84
C GLY A 120 7.77 -13.29 -9.84
N SER A 121 6.58 -13.65 -9.38
CA SER A 121 5.46 -14.05 -10.26
C SER A 121 4.72 -12.87 -10.85
N ASN A 122 4.35 -11.89 -10.04
CA ASN A 122 3.70 -10.67 -10.50
C ASN A 122 3.82 -9.55 -9.45
N PRO A 123 4.84 -8.67 -9.54
CA PRO A 123 5.14 -7.71 -8.49
C PRO A 123 4.04 -6.67 -8.28
N ALA A 124 3.25 -6.36 -9.32
CA ALA A 124 2.13 -5.45 -9.20
C ALA A 124 1.04 -5.97 -8.25
N VAL A 125 0.88 -7.30 -8.09
CA VAL A 125 -0.08 -7.88 -7.14
C VAL A 125 0.28 -7.47 -5.71
N HIS A 126 1.54 -7.61 -5.33
CA HIS A 126 2.04 -7.19 -4.00
C HIS A 126 1.93 -5.67 -3.80
N ILE A 127 2.23 -4.90 -4.85
CA ILE A 127 2.14 -3.43 -4.82
C ILE A 127 0.68 -2.97 -4.59
N TYR A 128 -0.29 -3.53 -5.32
CA TYR A 128 -1.70 -3.22 -5.09
C TYR A 128 -2.19 -3.76 -3.74
N ALA A 129 -1.61 -4.84 -3.21
CA ALA A 129 -1.96 -5.32 -1.86
C ALA A 129 -1.37 -4.48 -0.71
N SER A 130 -0.58 -3.42 -0.98
CA SER A 130 0.09 -2.64 0.08
C SER A 130 -0.86 -1.90 1.04
N GLY A 131 -2.16 -1.85 0.75
CA GLY A 131 -3.19 -1.37 1.69
C GLY A 131 -3.15 -2.05 3.05
N PHE A 132 -2.92 -3.37 3.08
CA PHE A 132 -2.78 -4.14 4.32
C PHE A 132 -1.56 -3.68 5.15
N ALA A 133 -0.40 -3.57 4.51
CA ALA A 133 0.83 -3.08 5.15
C ALA A 133 0.69 -1.64 5.67
N PHE A 134 0.01 -0.77 4.94
CA PHE A 134 -0.13 0.64 5.31
C PHE A 134 -1.13 0.85 6.46
N ALA A 135 -2.09 -0.07 6.63
CA ALA A 135 -2.97 -0.08 7.79
C ALA A 135 -2.17 -0.19 9.11
N GLN A 136 -1.02 -0.88 9.11
CA GLN A 136 -0.10 -0.91 10.27
C GLN A 136 0.32 0.50 10.70
N VAL A 137 0.62 1.39 9.75
CA VAL A 137 1.10 2.74 10.06
C VAL A 137 -0.02 3.58 10.66
N ALA A 138 -1.23 3.51 10.08
CA ALA A 138 -2.40 4.18 10.64
C ALA A 138 -2.79 3.62 12.02
N TYR A 139 -2.64 2.30 12.23
CA TYR A 139 -2.96 1.66 13.50
C TYR A 139 -1.98 2.03 14.62
N VAL A 140 -0.67 1.98 14.34
CA VAL A 140 0.38 2.20 15.35
C VAL A 140 0.56 3.68 15.68
N LEU A 141 0.45 4.56 14.68
CA LEU A 141 0.74 5.99 14.85
C LEU A 141 -0.51 6.87 14.91
N GLY A 142 -1.68 6.31 14.62
CA GLY A 142 -2.93 7.06 14.58
C GLY A 142 -3.61 7.19 15.94
N THR A 143 -4.57 8.11 15.98
CA THR A 143 -5.54 8.24 17.08
C THR A 143 -6.49 7.02 17.13
N ASP A 144 -7.28 6.88 18.19
CA ASP A 144 -8.24 5.78 18.28
C ASP A 144 -9.28 5.79 17.15
N GLN A 145 -9.65 6.97 16.63
CA GLN A 145 -10.49 7.08 15.45
C GLN A 145 -9.76 6.60 14.18
N GLN A 146 -8.46 6.90 14.04
CA GLN A 146 -7.65 6.46 12.89
C GLN A 146 -7.31 4.96 12.97
N LYS A 147 -7.29 4.36 14.16
CA LYS A 147 -7.23 2.89 14.32
C LYS A 147 -8.48 2.22 13.75
N LYS A 148 -9.67 2.82 13.89
CA LYS A 148 -10.89 2.32 13.22
C LYS A 148 -10.78 2.44 11.69
N LEU A 149 -10.18 3.52 11.19
CA LEU A 149 -9.85 3.61 9.76
C LEU A 149 -8.92 2.47 9.32
N ALA A 150 -7.87 2.17 10.08
CA ALA A 150 -6.98 1.04 9.79
C ALA A 150 -7.73 -0.31 9.78
N GLN A 151 -8.66 -0.52 10.72
CA GLN A 151 -9.55 -1.69 10.72
C GLN A 151 -10.35 -1.77 9.41
N HIS A 152 -10.99 -0.68 8.98
CA HIS A 152 -11.73 -0.65 7.72
C HIS A 152 -10.84 -0.90 6.51
N MET A 153 -9.60 -0.40 6.52
CA MET A 153 -8.64 -0.67 5.43
C MET A 153 -8.40 -2.17 5.25
N VAL A 154 -8.25 -2.91 6.34
CA VAL A 154 -8.01 -4.36 6.31
C VAL A 154 -9.30 -5.12 5.98
N GLU A 155 -10.38 -4.89 6.72
CA GLU A 155 -11.64 -5.63 6.57
C GLU A 155 -12.30 -5.44 5.20
N LYS A 156 -12.25 -4.20 4.68
CA LYS A 156 -12.85 -3.83 3.40
C LYS A 156 -11.82 -3.83 2.26
N GLN A 157 -10.59 -4.26 2.53
CA GLN A 157 -9.52 -4.43 1.54
C GLN A 157 -9.26 -3.13 0.76
N TRP A 158 -9.28 -1.98 1.43
CA TRP A 158 -9.04 -0.69 0.78
C TRP A 158 -7.58 -0.55 0.33
N GLY A 159 -7.40 0.08 -0.82
CA GLY A 159 -6.08 0.39 -1.34
C GLY A 159 -5.37 1.43 -0.48
N ALA A 160 -4.05 1.55 -0.64
CA ALA A 160 -3.30 2.66 -0.07
C ALA A 160 -2.22 3.16 -1.03
N THR A 161 -1.82 4.41 -0.83
CA THR A 161 -0.72 5.03 -1.58
C THR A 161 0.14 5.86 -0.66
N MET A 162 1.40 6.03 -1.01
CA MET A 162 2.30 7.01 -0.39
C MET A 162 2.52 8.15 -1.36
N MET A 163 2.18 9.38 -0.97
CA MET A 163 2.33 10.57 -1.81
C MET A 163 3.35 11.54 -1.23
N LEU A 164 4.54 11.52 -1.81
CA LEU A 164 5.67 12.37 -1.42
C LEU A 164 6.04 13.27 -2.59
N THR A 165 6.35 12.63 -3.71
CA THR A 165 6.99 13.21 -4.89
C THR A 165 6.12 14.27 -5.57
N GLU A 166 6.77 15.37 -5.95
CA GLU A 166 6.22 16.45 -6.76
C GLU A 166 7.14 16.65 -7.99
N PRO A 167 6.71 17.39 -9.04
CA PRO A 167 7.56 17.64 -10.21
C PRO A 167 8.95 18.19 -9.87
N ASP A 168 9.04 19.05 -8.86
CA ASP A 168 10.27 19.70 -8.41
C ASP A 168 10.85 19.08 -7.12
N ALA A 169 10.26 18.01 -6.59
CA ALA A 169 10.65 17.38 -5.32
C ALA A 169 10.60 15.84 -5.42
N GLY A 170 11.70 15.25 -5.90
CA GLY A 170 11.93 13.80 -5.90
C GLY A 170 12.85 13.38 -4.76
N SER A 171 14.17 13.32 -5.02
CA SER A 171 15.17 13.02 -4.00
C SER A 171 15.18 14.04 -2.85
N ASP A 172 14.97 15.33 -3.16
CA ASP A 172 14.75 16.37 -2.15
C ASP A 172 13.26 16.49 -1.80
N VAL A 173 12.76 15.55 -1.00
CA VAL A 173 11.38 15.56 -0.50
C VAL A 173 11.06 16.85 0.28
N GLY A 174 12.07 17.48 0.88
CA GLY A 174 11.91 18.68 1.68
C GLY A 174 11.49 19.91 0.88
N ALA A 175 11.73 19.92 -0.43
CA ALA A 175 11.32 20.96 -1.36
C ALA A 175 9.82 20.94 -1.71
N GLY A 176 9.07 19.93 -1.25
CA GLY A 176 7.64 19.81 -1.50
C GLY A 176 6.85 21.06 -1.12
N ARG A 177 5.91 21.44 -2.00
CA ARG A 177 5.10 22.66 -1.96
C ARG A 177 3.61 22.40 -1.75
N SER A 178 3.15 21.16 -1.77
CA SER A 178 1.77 20.83 -1.40
C SER A 178 1.47 21.38 0.00
N LYS A 179 0.36 22.10 0.13
CA LYS A 179 -0.01 22.85 1.34
C LYS A 179 -1.13 22.15 2.09
N ALA A 180 -1.20 22.37 3.39
CA ALA A 180 -2.29 21.94 4.24
C ALA A 180 -2.84 23.14 5.03
N VAL A 181 -4.14 23.39 4.95
CA VAL A 181 -4.84 24.45 5.68
C VAL A 181 -5.79 23.81 6.67
N GLN A 182 -5.63 24.12 7.96
CA GLN A 182 -6.49 23.58 9.01
C GLN A 182 -7.91 24.17 8.91
N GLN A 183 -8.90 23.33 9.11
CA GLN A 183 -10.32 23.70 9.14
C GLN A 183 -10.84 23.77 10.58
N SER A 184 -11.97 24.45 10.78
CA SER A 184 -12.56 24.63 12.11
C SER A 184 -13.05 23.33 12.77
N ASP A 185 -13.29 22.28 11.98
CA ASP A 185 -13.72 20.95 12.45
C ASP A 185 -12.55 20.01 12.77
N GLY A 186 -11.31 20.50 12.70
CA GLY A 186 -10.09 19.72 12.95
C GLY A 186 -9.54 19.00 11.72
N THR A 187 -10.28 18.96 10.60
CA THR A 187 -9.76 18.42 9.34
C THR A 187 -8.80 19.40 8.66
N TRP A 188 -8.17 18.94 7.58
CA TRP A 188 -7.26 19.75 6.78
C TRP A 188 -7.69 19.74 5.32
N HIS A 189 -7.60 20.89 4.66
CA HIS A 189 -7.71 20.98 3.22
C HIS A 189 -6.31 20.97 2.60
N ILE A 190 -6.05 19.99 1.74
CA ILE A 190 -4.77 19.80 1.08
C ILE A 190 -4.84 20.34 -0.34
N THR A 191 -3.83 21.10 -0.76
CA THR A 191 -3.75 21.63 -2.13
C THR A 191 -2.38 21.39 -2.73
N GLY A 192 -2.35 20.87 -3.95
CA GLY A 192 -1.13 20.69 -4.72
C GLY A 192 -1.20 19.55 -5.72
N THR A 193 -0.07 19.28 -6.36
CA THR A 193 0.09 18.22 -7.37
C THR A 193 1.19 17.28 -6.91
N LYS A 194 0.88 15.97 -6.89
CA LYS A 194 1.84 14.90 -6.64
C LYS A 194 2.07 14.13 -7.93
N ARG A 195 3.26 13.56 -8.09
CA ARG A 195 3.67 12.85 -9.31
C ARG A 195 4.29 11.50 -8.99
N PHE A 196 4.17 10.56 -9.93
CA PHE A 196 4.72 9.20 -9.81
C PHE A 196 4.12 8.42 -8.63
N ILE A 197 2.82 8.61 -8.39
CA ILE A 197 2.11 7.91 -7.33
C ILE A 197 1.67 6.55 -7.81
N THR A 198 2.37 5.53 -7.34
CA THR A 198 2.01 4.13 -7.52
C THR A 198 0.64 3.84 -6.92
N SER A 199 -0.18 3.09 -7.66
CA SER A 199 -1.54 2.70 -7.26
C SER A 199 -2.46 3.90 -6.99
N GLY A 200 -2.20 5.04 -7.66
CA GLY A 200 -2.96 6.29 -7.48
C GLY A 200 -4.47 6.12 -7.67
N ASP A 201 -4.86 5.21 -8.56
CA ASP A 201 -6.23 4.70 -8.68
C ASP A 201 -6.26 3.26 -9.21
N ALA A 202 -7.34 2.54 -8.90
CA ALA A 202 -7.69 1.25 -9.51
C ALA A 202 -9.15 0.88 -9.20
N ASP A 203 -9.78 0.11 -10.09
CA ASP A 203 -11.15 -0.38 -9.98
C ASP A 203 -11.28 -1.74 -9.27
N ILE A 204 -10.28 -2.10 -8.46
CA ILE A 204 -10.28 -3.28 -7.59
C ILE A 204 -10.61 -2.95 -6.12
N TYR A 205 -10.71 -1.66 -5.79
CA TYR A 205 -11.03 -1.19 -4.44
C TYR A 205 -12.31 -0.38 -4.41
N ASP A 206 -13.04 -0.51 -3.31
CA ASP A 206 -14.14 0.41 -3.01
C ASP A 206 -13.61 1.80 -2.57
N ASN A 207 -12.45 1.84 -1.91
CA ASN A 207 -11.80 3.07 -1.46
C ASN A 207 -10.27 2.94 -1.46
N ILE A 208 -9.58 4.08 -1.43
CA ILE A 208 -8.13 4.17 -1.34
C ILE A 208 -7.77 5.21 -0.28
N ILE A 209 -6.86 4.86 0.63
CA ILE A 209 -6.33 5.80 1.63
C ILE A 209 -4.96 6.29 1.18
N HIS A 210 -4.89 7.58 0.86
CA HIS A 210 -3.66 8.23 0.44
C HIS A 210 -2.94 8.82 1.66
N PHE A 211 -1.70 8.37 1.89
CA PHE A 211 -0.80 8.89 2.91
C PHE A 211 0.03 10.01 2.28
N VAL A 212 -0.37 11.26 2.50
CA VAL A 212 0.13 12.42 1.75
C VAL A 212 1.00 13.31 2.62
N LEU A 213 2.24 13.58 2.17
CA LEU A 213 3.06 14.63 2.74
C LEU A 213 2.66 16.00 2.18
N ALA A 214 2.30 16.90 3.08
CA ALA A 214 2.05 18.31 2.78
C ALA A 214 2.60 19.21 3.89
N ARG A 215 2.81 20.48 3.59
CA ARG A 215 3.30 21.48 4.54
C ARG A 215 2.12 22.29 5.10
N PRO A 216 1.83 22.21 6.40
CA PRO A 216 0.88 23.11 7.03
C PRO A 216 1.26 24.58 6.80
N GLU A 217 0.28 25.47 6.66
CA GLU A 217 0.57 26.90 6.55
C GLU A 217 1.33 27.42 7.78
N GLY A 218 2.34 28.26 7.54
CA GLY A 218 3.22 28.78 8.58
C GLY A 218 4.34 27.84 9.04
N HIS A 219 4.36 26.58 8.60
CA HIS A 219 5.46 25.67 8.92
C HIS A 219 6.75 26.01 8.16
N GLY A 220 7.90 25.77 8.81
CA GLY A 220 9.22 26.01 8.25
C GLY A 220 9.57 25.14 7.03
N PRO A 221 10.71 25.39 6.36
CA PRO A 221 11.12 24.68 5.16
C PRO A 221 11.64 23.25 5.44
N GLY A 222 11.94 22.52 4.38
CA GLY A 222 12.56 21.19 4.46
C GLY A 222 11.60 20.10 4.97
N THR A 223 12.13 18.89 5.16
CA THR A 223 11.34 17.72 5.57
C THR A 223 10.75 17.85 6.97
N LYS A 224 11.43 18.55 7.88
CA LYS A 224 10.94 18.81 9.25
C LYS A 224 9.66 19.66 9.29
N GLY A 225 9.38 20.42 8.24
CA GLY A 225 8.13 21.20 8.13
C GLY A 225 6.94 20.41 7.58
N LEU A 226 7.15 19.17 7.11
CA LEU A 226 6.09 18.36 6.51
C LEU A 226 5.29 17.61 7.57
N SER A 227 3.99 17.48 7.32
CA SER A 227 3.06 16.62 8.07
C SER A 227 2.49 15.54 7.17
N LEU A 228 2.06 14.42 7.76
CA LEU A 228 1.47 13.31 7.04
C LEU A 228 -0.04 13.30 7.26
N PHE A 229 -0.79 13.25 6.16
CA PHE A 229 -2.24 13.28 6.16
C PHE A 229 -2.81 11.98 5.59
N LEU A 230 -3.88 11.47 6.22
CA LEU A 230 -4.69 10.39 5.70
C LEU A 230 -5.82 11.00 4.87
N ILE A 231 -5.82 10.76 3.56
CA ILE A 231 -6.78 11.32 2.61
C ILE A 231 -7.51 10.17 1.92
N PRO A 232 -8.79 9.92 2.19
CA PRO A 232 -9.53 8.87 1.49
C PRO A 232 -9.96 9.34 0.09
N LYS A 233 -10.04 8.42 -0.89
CA LYS A 233 -10.61 8.69 -2.23
C LYS A 233 -12.08 9.08 -2.12
N PHE A 234 -12.84 8.33 -1.33
CA PHE A 234 -14.21 8.62 -0.94
C PHE A 234 -14.30 8.88 0.56
N MET A 235 -14.97 9.97 0.95
CA MET A 235 -15.29 10.20 2.36
C MET A 235 -16.04 8.99 2.91
N PHE A 236 -15.88 8.71 4.20
CA PHE A 236 -16.50 7.54 4.82
C PHE A 236 -16.88 7.85 6.27
N ASP A 237 -17.78 7.05 6.80
CA ASP A 237 -18.15 7.08 8.21
C ASP A 237 -17.14 6.26 9.03
N PHE A 238 -16.51 6.86 10.05
CA PHE A 238 -15.46 6.17 10.82
C PHE A 238 -15.96 4.96 11.62
N GLU A 239 -17.24 4.93 12.01
CA GLU A 239 -17.79 3.84 12.82
C GLU A 239 -18.15 2.63 11.96
N THR A 240 -18.81 2.87 10.82
CA THR A 240 -19.36 1.81 9.95
C THR A 240 -18.49 1.52 8.71
N GLY A 241 -17.60 2.44 8.37
CA GLY A 241 -16.83 2.41 7.13
C GLY A 241 -17.70 2.60 5.87
N LYS A 242 -18.95 3.06 6.02
CA LYS A 242 -19.84 3.32 4.89
C LYS A 242 -19.30 4.48 4.06
N LEU A 243 -19.17 4.26 2.75
CA LEU A 243 -18.70 5.29 1.83
C LEU A 243 -19.75 6.38 1.61
N GLY A 244 -19.26 7.60 1.42
CA GLY A 244 -20.00 8.81 1.15
C GLY A 244 -19.53 9.48 -0.14
N LYS A 245 -19.50 10.81 -0.16
CA LYS A 245 -19.14 11.59 -1.34
C LYS A 245 -17.68 11.39 -1.76
N ARG A 246 -17.38 11.63 -3.04
CA ARG A 246 -16.00 11.71 -3.55
C ARG A 246 -15.25 12.82 -2.81
N ASN A 247 -13.99 12.57 -2.48
CA ASN A 247 -13.09 13.58 -1.92
C ASN A 247 -12.27 14.27 -3.04
N GLY A 248 -11.72 15.44 -2.77
CA GLY A 248 -11.00 16.29 -3.73
C GLY A 248 -9.61 15.81 -4.19
N VAL A 249 -9.38 14.51 -4.36
CA VAL A 249 -8.12 13.90 -4.82
C VAL A 249 -8.34 13.11 -6.11
N TYR A 250 -7.72 13.51 -7.22
CA TYR A 250 -7.98 12.91 -8.54
C TYR A 250 -6.69 12.54 -9.27
N VAL A 251 -6.72 11.44 -10.00
CA VAL A 251 -5.69 11.17 -11.02
C VAL A 251 -5.90 12.13 -12.19
N THR A 252 -4.85 12.80 -12.62
CA THR A 252 -4.85 13.70 -13.78
C THR A 252 -4.08 13.13 -14.96
N ASN A 253 -3.15 12.22 -14.70
CA ASN A 253 -2.39 11.53 -15.73
C ASN A 253 -1.94 10.14 -15.25
N VAL A 254 -1.73 9.22 -16.19
CA VAL A 254 -1.05 7.94 -15.94
C VAL A 254 0.17 7.85 -16.85
N GLU A 255 1.33 7.57 -16.27
CA GLU A 255 2.60 7.58 -16.99
C GLU A 255 2.74 6.37 -17.93
N HIS A 256 3.25 6.61 -19.14
CA HIS A 256 3.69 5.56 -20.05
C HIS A 256 5.10 5.12 -19.68
N LYS A 257 5.24 3.88 -19.20
CA LYS A 257 6.48 3.35 -18.62
C LYS A 257 7.18 2.37 -19.55
N MET A 258 8.45 2.08 -19.23
CA MET A 258 9.20 0.99 -19.84
C MET A 258 8.66 -0.39 -19.46
N GLY A 259 8.18 -0.55 -18.22
CA GLY A 259 7.70 -1.81 -17.65
C GLY A 259 6.87 -1.55 -16.40
N LEU A 260 6.45 -2.63 -15.71
CA LEU A 260 5.49 -2.56 -14.61
C LEU A 260 4.19 -1.85 -15.04
N ASN A 261 3.79 -2.08 -16.29
CA ASN A 261 2.77 -1.29 -16.99
C ASN A 261 1.37 -1.44 -16.39
N VAL A 262 1.09 -2.56 -15.73
CA VAL A 262 -0.18 -2.79 -15.01
C VAL A 262 -0.26 -2.05 -13.67
N SER A 263 0.86 -1.55 -13.13
CA SER A 263 0.85 -0.68 -11.96
C SER A 263 0.62 0.76 -12.39
N ALA A 264 -0.55 1.30 -12.10
CA ALA A 264 -0.92 2.68 -12.39
C ALA A 264 0.03 3.64 -11.66
N THR A 265 0.81 4.40 -12.43
CA THR A 265 1.74 5.40 -11.91
C THR A 265 1.18 6.76 -12.26
N CYS A 266 0.64 7.44 -11.26
CA CYS A 266 -0.29 8.54 -11.46
C CYS A 266 0.35 9.90 -11.15
N GLU A 267 -0.07 10.91 -11.89
CA GLU A 267 -0.11 12.28 -11.39
C GLU A 267 -1.43 12.49 -10.64
N MET A 268 -1.37 13.13 -9.48
CA MET A 268 -2.50 13.32 -8.57
C MET A 268 -2.68 14.82 -8.28
N ASN A 269 -3.87 15.36 -8.54
CA ASN A 269 -4.25 16.70 -8.09
C ASN A 269 -5.08 16.63 -6.82
N LEU A 270 -4.76 17.53 -5.89
CA LEU A 270 -5.36 17.67 -4.57
C LEU A 270 -6.00 19.06 -4.49
N GLY A 271 -7.31 19.11 -4.26
CA GLY A 271 -8.01 20.34 -3.89
C GLY A 271 -8.34 21.28 -5.04
N GLU A 272 -8.22 20.85 -6.30
CA GLU A 272 -8.46 21.71 -7.47
C GLU A 272 -9.95 21.86 -7.81
N LYS A 273 -10.71 20.75 -7.83
CA LYS A 273 -12.15 20.74 -8.19
C LYS A 273 -13.05 20.96 -6.98
N GLU A 274 -12.72 20.30 -5.88
CA GLU A 274 -13.42 20.37 -4.59
C GLU A 274 -12.39 20.15 -3.46
N PRO A 275 -12.71 20.50 -2.20
CA PRO A 275 -11.76 20.36 -1.10
C PRO A 275 -11.21 18.94 -0.96
N CYS A 276 -9.89 18.81 -0.90
CA CYS A 276 -9.22 17.56 -0.57
C CYS A 276 -9.07 17.47 0.95
N VAL A 277 -10.04 16.79 1.57
CA VAL A 277 -10.12 16.67 3.03
C VAL A 277 -9.15 15.58 3.50
N GLY A 278 -8.28 15.93 4.44
CA GLY A 278 -7.33 15.03 5.07
C GLY A 278 -7.36 15.11 6.58
N TYR A 279 -6.91 14.03 7.23
CA TYR A 279 -6.79 13.93 8.69
C TYR A 279 -5.31 13.88 9.05
N LEU A 280 -4.86 14.69 10.01
CA LEU A 280 -3.46 14.70 10.44
C LEU A 280 -3.17 13.38 11.17
N LEU A 281 -2.22 12.59 10.67
CA LEU A 281 -1.92 11.30 11.28
C LEU A 281 -1.44 11.47 12.72
N GLY A 282 -2.16 10.85 13.65
CA GLY A 282 -1.89 10.92 15.09
C GLY A 282 -2.12 12.28 15.73
N GLU A 283 -2.72 13.25 15.01
CA GLU A 283 -2.86 14.65 15.46
C GLU A 283 -1.52 15.29 15.87
N VAL A 284 -0.42 14.88 15.22
CA VAL A 284 0.94 15.38 15.48
C VAL A 284 1.67 15.74 14.19
N HIS A 285 2.43 16.84 14.23
CA HIS A 285 3.25 17.29 13.11
C HIS A 285 4.60 16.57 13.08
N ASN A 286 4.61 15.33 12.56
CA ASN A 286 5.82 14.51 12.46
C ASN A 286 5.92 13.75 11.13
N GLY A 287 5.53 14.43 10.04
CA GLY A 287 5.15 13.77 8.79
C GLY A 287 6.26 12.93 8.17
N ILE A 288 7.49 13.46 8.09
CA ILE A 288 8.60 12.71 7.47
C ILE A 288 8.93 11.44 8.26
N PHE A 289 8.94 11.50 9.60
CA PHE A 289 9.22 10.34 10.44
C PHE A 289 8.13 9.28 10.32
N GLN A 290 6.86 9.71 10.31
CA GLN A 290 5.74 8.80 10.10
C GLN A 290 5.80 8.15 8.71
N MET A 291 6.10 8.92 7.67
CA MET A 291 6.26 8.43 6.30
C MET A 291 7.43 7.45 6.16
N PHE A 292 8.49 7.60 6.96
CA PHE A 292 9.61 6.66 6.94
C PHE A 292 9.20 5.22 7.30
N LYS A 293 8.13 5.01 8.08
CA LYS A 293 7.60 3.66 8.33
C LYS A 293 7.09 2.98 7.05
N ILE A 294 6.54 3.77 6.14
CA ILE A 294 6.13 3.32 4.83
C ILE A 294 7.35 3.16 3.90
N ILE A 295 8.28 4.12 3.91
CA ILE A 295 9.50 4.08 3.09
C ILE A 295 10.37 2.85 3.44
N GLU A 296 10.51 2.52 4.73
CA GLU A 296 11.27 1.35 5.19
C GLU A 296 10.69 0.05 4.61
N PHE A 297 9.36 -0.12 4.63
CA PHE A 297 8.68 -1.25 3.98
C PHE A 297 8.90 -1.24 2.46
N ALA A 298 8.68 -0.11 1.80
CA ALA A 298 8.82 0.01 0.35
C ALA A 298 10.26 -0.26 -0.13
N ARG A 299 11.27 0.17 0.65
CA ARG A 299 12.69 -0.10 0.35
C ARG A 299 13.07 -1.56 0.49
N MET A 300 12.40 -2.31 1.36
CA MET A 300 12.65 -3.75 1.52
C MET A 300 11.91 -4.56 0.44
N MET A 301 10.79 -4.05 -0.06
CA MET A 301 10.02 -4.67 -1.15
C MET A 301 10.70 -4.51 -2.52
N VAL A 302 11.34 -3.37 -2.80
CA VAL A 302 12.05 -3.08 -4.07
C VAL A 302 13.43 -3.71 -4.07
#